data_AF-A0A6P1DZF9-F1
#
_entry.id   AF-A0A6P1DZF9-F1
#
_cell.length_a   1.000
_cell.length_b   1.000
_cell.length_c   1.000
_cell.angle_alpha   90.00
_cell.angle_beta   90.00
_cell.angle_gamma   90.00
#
_symmetry.space_group_name_H-M   'P 1'
#
loop_
_entity.id
_entity.type
_entity.pdbx_description
1 polymer ?
#
loop_
_entity_poly.entity_id
_entity_poly.type
_entity_poly.pdbx_seq_one_letter_code
_entity_poly.pdbx_strand_id
1 'polypeptide(L)'
;MLGEGRNWWNFASSDYHNHWSTNGSDFWPGEYQKNYIYVDTSNRDRLEAIFAGVRSGASWHVEGDLIDKLEFTVQGRGPGKAMMGQTLRVKRGERVKVKIRVHDPVGTNHCPLDMDNPSLEQIGRQVPLNRPVLDHIDLIAGDVTGYVEPPENFESCPDADTRELDTDIDYCKETNESTHVAATFERFSGPFNRSAWAKRHGYLTYVYSFRVEQDMYLRLRGTNLPANVPKETDAEGNPLADSQASAAIYDALPDLTNYLLPGQTPESTSKLDEVAEAYADLWFYSNPIFIDVIND
;
A
#
# COMPACT_ATOMS: atom_id res chain seq x y z
N MET A 1 -2.38 -4.96 -17.04
CA MET A 1 -1.30 -3.97 -16.79
C MET A 1 -0.01 -4.60 -16.22
N LEU A 2 0.11 -4.91 -14.92
CA LEU A 2 1.36 -5.49 -14.37
C LEU A 2 1.67 -6.89 -14.92
N GLY A 3 0.65 -7.74 -15.07
CA GLY A 3 0.79 -9.04 -15.73
C GLY A 3 1.20 -8.95 -17.20
N GLU A 4 1.04 -7.80 -17.86
CA GLU A 4 1.56 -7.58 -19.22
C GLU A 4 3.02 -7.12 -19.24
N GLY A 5 3.64 -6.91 -18.07
CA GLY A 5 4.99 -6.36 -17.96
C GLY A 5 5.07 -4.87 -18.24
N ARG A 6 3.94 -4.14 -18.15
CA ARG A 6 3.91 -2.69 -18.37
C ARG A 6 4.56 -1.96 -17.21
N ASN A 7 5.45 -1.03 -17.54
CA ASN A 7 6.03 -0.06 -16.62
C ASN A 7 5.00 1.03 -16.27
N TRP A 8 3.99 0.67 -15.48
CA TRP A 8 2.98 1.56 -14.92
C TRP A 8 3.16 1.65 -13.41
N TRP A 9 3.21 2.88 -12.90
CA TRP A 9 3.55 3.19 -11.52
C TRP A 9 2.35 3.78 -10.80
N ASN A 10 2.09 3.28 -9.59
CA ASN A 10 1.10 3.82 -8.69
C ASN A 10 1.68 5.03 -7.92
N PHE A 11 0.89 6.09 -7.84
CA PHE A 11 1.09 7.25 -6.99
C PHE A 11 -0.23 7.60 -6.31
N ALA A 12 -0.16 8.08 -5.07
CA ALA A 12 -1.32 8.61 -4.36
C ALA A 12 -1.40 10.14 -4.50
N SER A 13 -2.59 10.73 -4.40
CA SER A 13 -2.77 12.18 -4.47
C SER A 13 -3.94 12.58 -3.59
N SER A 14 -3.78 13.65 -2.83
CA SER A 14 -4.86 14.17 -1.98
C SER A 14 -6.02 14.74 -2.80
N ASP A 15 -5.79 15.07 -4.07
CA ASP A 15 -6.75 15.76 -4.96
C ASP A 15 -7.51 16.87 -4.21
N TYR A 16 -6.74 17.78 -3.62
CA TYR A 16 -7.25 18.70 -2.60
C TYR A 16 -8.21 19.75 -3.20
N HIS A 17 -9.42 19.82 -2.63
CA HIS A 17 -10.44 20.83 -2.89
C HIS A 17 -10.75 21.64 -1.63
N ASN A 18 -11.08 20.97 -0.52
CA ASN A 18 -11.37 21.62 0.76
C ASN A 18 -11.07 20.70 1.94
N HIS A 19 -10.36 21.22 2.93
CA HIS A 19 -9.98 20.46 4.10
C HIS A 19 -11.20 20.05 4.94
N TRP A 20 -11.17 18.86 5.54
CA TRP A 20 -12.24 18.36 6.41
C TRP A 20 -12.55 19.32 7.57
N SER A 21 -11.52 19.99 8.13
CA SER A 21 -11.72 20.96 9.23
C SER A 21 -12.43 22.26 8.80
N THR A 22 -12.63 22.47 7.50
CA THR A 22 -13.38 23.59 6.89
C THR A 22 -14.63 23.10 6.18
N ASN A 23 -15.26 22.03 6.69
CA ASN A 23 -16.49 21.43 6.16
C ASN A 23 -16.31 20.79 4.75
N GLY A 24 -15.07 20.51 4.36
CA GLY A 24 -14.73 19.68 3.20
C GLY A 24 -14.65 18.19 3.52
N SER A 25 -14.03 17.42 2.63
CA SER A 25 -13.82 15.96 2.74
C SER A 25 -12.35 15.56 2.61
N ASP A 26 -11.45 16.53 2.43
CA ASP A 26 -10.09 16.24 2.01
C ASP A 26 -9.08 16.50 3.13
N PHE A 27 -7.91 15.91 2.99
CA PHE A 27 -6.73 16.23 3.79
C PHE A 27 -5.86 17.26 3.08
N TRP A 28 -5.10 18.06 3.83
CA TRP A 28 -4.12 18.95 3.21
C TRP A 28 -3.13 18.14 2.37
N PRO A 29 -2.59 18.71 1.28
CA PRO A 29 -1.55 18.04 0.50
C PRO A 29 -0.38 17.59 1.38
N GLY A 30 -0.16 16.27 1.45
CA GLY A 30 0.88 15.67 2.28
C GLY A 30 0.55 15.52 3.76
N GLU A 31 -0.70 15.67 4.19
CA GLU A 31 -1.13 15.37 5.56
C GLU A 31 -1.37 13.86 5.75
N TYR A 32 -2.21 13.28 4.88
CA TYR A 32 -2.60 11.87 4.95
C TYR A 32 -1.81 11.01 3.96
N GLN A 33 -1.92 11.29 2.66
CA GLN A 33 -1.20 10.56 1.60
C GLN A 33 0.13 11.21 1.26
N LYS A 34 1.20 10.40 1.21
CA LYS A 34 2.54 10.84 0.83
C LYS A 34 3.16 9.88 -0.17
N ASN A 35 3.85 10.43 -1.17
CA ASN A 35 4.70 9.66 -2.09
C ASN A 35 6.16 9.86 -1.72
N TYR A 36 6.90 8.76 -1.63
CA TYR A 36 8.35 8.76 -1.45
C TYR A 36 9.02 8.27 -2.73
N ILE A 37 9.95 9.08 -3.24
CA ILE A 37 10.60 8.85 -4.53
C ILE A 37 12.11 8.85 -4.32
N TYR A 38 12.78 7.82 -4.83
CA TYR A 38 14.23 7.77 -4.87
C TYR A 38 14.76 8.67 -5.97
N VAL A 39 15.61 9.64 -5.58
CA VAL A 39 16.19 10.63 -6.49
C VAL A 39 17.72 10.58 -6.43
N ASP A 40 18.37 10.74 -7.58
CA ASP A 40 19.83 10.84 -7.66
C ASP A 40 20.28 12.23 -7.19
N THR A 41 20.71 12.29 -5.93
CA THR A 41 21.21 13.54 -5.32
C THR A 41 22.57 14.01 -5.86
N SER A 42 23.25 13.19 -6.66
CA SER A 42 24.50 13.58 -7.33
C SER A 42 24.26 14.33 -8.64
N ASN A 43 23.04 14.26 -9.20
CA ASN A 43 22.66 15.06 -10.35
C ASN A 43 22.59 16.55 -9.97
N ARG A 44 23.28 17.39 -10.75
CA ARG A 44 23.35 18.83 -10.53
C ARG A 44 22.02 19.53 -10.83
N ASP A 45 21.22 18.99 -11.75
CA ASP A 45 19.86 19.46 -12.00
C ASP A 45 18.87 18.67 -11.12
N ARG A 46 18.38 19.33 -10.08
CA ARG A 46 17.44 18.73 -9.12
C ARG A 46 16.08 18.44 -9.73
N LEU A 47 15.61 19.26 -10.68
CA LEU A 47 14.32 19.05 -11.32
C LEU A 47 14.39 17.83 -12.24
N GLU A 48 15.47 17.73 -13.02
CA GLU A 48 15.73 16.54 -13.82
C GLU A 48 15.80 15.29 -12.95
N ALA A 49 16.51 15.34 -11.82
CA ALA A 49 16.61 14.22 -10.88
C ALA A 49 15.24 13.77 -10.34
N ILE A 50 14.33 14.71 -10.05
CA ILE A 50 12.97 14.41 -9.60
C ILE A 50 12.18 13.74 -10.72
N PHE A 51 12.17 14.29 -11.93
CA PHE A 51 11.44 13.69 -13.06
C PHE A 51 11.99 12.31 -13.44
N ALA A 52 13.31 12.13 -13.36
CA ALA A 52 13.93 10.82 -13.55
C ALA A 52 13.48 9.83 -12.47
N GLY A 53 13.42 10.25 -11.21
CA GLY A 53 12.90 9.45 -10.10
C GLY A 53 11.45 9.03 -10.31
N VAL A 54 10.57 9.98 -10.64
CA VAL A 54 9.15 9.72 -10.96
C VAL A 54 9.01 8.71 -12.10
N ARG A 55 9.72 8.93 -13.22
CA ARG A 55 9.66 8.02 -14.39
C ARG A 55 10.22 6.65 -14.11
N SER A 56 11.18 6.54 -13.19
CA SER A 56 11.83 5.27 -12.88
C SER A 56 10.91 4.28 -12.16
N GLY A 57 9.85 4.75 -11.50
CA GLY A 57 9.01 3.90 -10.65
C GLY A 57 9.67 3.49 -9.34
N ALA A 58 10.85 4.04 -9.00
CA ALA A 58 11.51 3.85 -7.72
C ALA A 58 10.79 4.67 -6.63
N SER A 59 9.54 4.30 -6.36
CA SER A 59 8.67 5.01 -5.44
C SER A 59 7.68 4.08 -4.73
N TRP A 60 7.12 4.58 -3.65
CA TRP A 60 6.04 3.98 -2.88
C TRP A 60 5.20 5.11 -2.29
N HIS A 61 3.96 4.79 -1.90
CA HIS A 61 3.11 5.73 -1.20
C HIS A 61 2.60 5.13 0.12
N VAL A 62 2.19 6.01 1.02
CA VAL A 62 1.73 5.66 2.36
C VAL A 62 0.67 6.62 2.82
N GLU A 63 -0.19 6.09 3.68
CA GLU A 63 -1.27 6.79 4.36
C GLU A 63 -0.95 6.94 5.84
N GLY A 64 -1.34 8.09 6.41
CA GLY A 64 -1.30 8.36 7.84
C GLY A 64 0.06 8.19 8.51
N ASP A 65 1.15 8.38 7.77
CA ASP A 65 2.54 8.19 8.25
C ASP A 65 2.82 6.81 8.87
N LEU A 66 2.14 5.76 8.38
CA LEU A 66 2.34 4.39 8.88
C LEU A 66 3.81 3.94 8.83
N ILE A 67 4.53 4.34 7.77
CA ILE A 67 5.97 4.16 7.60
C ILE A 67 6.58 5.41 6.95
N ASP A 68 7.85 5.69 7.21
CA ASP A 68 8.55 6.86 6.63
C ASP A 68 9.74 6.50 5.73
N LYS A 69 10.15 5.22 5.70
CA LYS A 69 11.26 4.70 4.90
C LYS A 69 11.00 3.26 4.49
N LEU A 70 11.27 2.95 3.22
CA LEU A 70 11.16 1.60 2.66
C LEU A 70 12.30 1.32 1.68
N GLU A 71 13.16 0.35 1.99
CA GLU A 71 14.10 -0.29 1.05
C GLU A 71 13.52 -1.65 0.64
N PHE A 72 13.15 -1.78 -0.64
CA PHE A 72 12.66 -3.03 -1.23
C PHE A 72 13.55 -3.40 -2.42
N THR A 73 14.22 -4.54 -2.32
CA THR A 73 15.18 -4.99 -3.34
C THR A 73 15.14 -6.50 -3.55
N VAL A 74 15.49 -6.92 -4.76
CA VAL A 74 15.64 -8.34 -5.14
C VAL A 74 17.04 -8.54 -5.69
N GLN A 75 17.69 -9.63 -5.29
CA GLN A 75 19.04 -9.99 -5.70
C GLN A 75 19.05 -11.44 -6.23
N GLY A 76 19.69 -11.66 -7.38
CA GLY A 76 20.03 -12.99 -7.88
C GLY A 76 21.26 -13.59 -7.18
N ARG A 77 21.78 -14.69 -7.72
CA ARG A 77 23.04 -15.32 -7.25
C ARG A 77 24.28 -14.50 -7.66
N GLY A 78 24.19 -13.79 -8.79
CA GLY A 78 25.23 -12.90 -9.30
C GLY A 78 25.17 -11.48 -8.73
N PRO A 79 25.88 -10.51 -9.35
CA PRO A 79 25.84 -9.11 -8.92
C PRO A 79 24.49 -8.43 -9.21
N GLY A 80 23.62 -9.07 -10.00
CA GLY A 80 22.30 -8.55 -10.38
C GLY A 80 21.43 -8.26 -9.16
N LYS A 81 21.05 -6.99 -9.03
CA LYS A 81 20.15 -6.45 -8.01
C LYS A 81 19.17 -5.49 -8.69
N ALA A 82 17.90 -5.55 -8.30
CA ALA A 82 16.88 -4.60 -8.71
C ALA A 82 16.18 -4.00 -7.49
N MET A 83 15.65 -2.80 -7.66
CA MET A 83 14.72 -2.16 -6.73
C MET A 83 13.41 -1.79 -7.46
N MET A 84 12.47 -1.16 -6.75
CA MET A 84 11.18 -0.72 -7.31
C MET A 84 11.37 0.00 -8.65
N GLY A 85 10.52 -0.34 -9.62
CA GLY A 85 10.55 0.17 -10.99
C GLY A 85 11.63 -0.45 -11.90
N GLN A 86 12.51 -1.29 -11.36
CA GLN A 86 13.56 -1.98 -12.13
C GLN A 86 13.23 -3.45 -12.40
N THR A 87 13.96 -4.02 -13.35
CA THR A 87 13.87 -5.43 -13.73
C THR A 87 15.14 -6.17 -13.37
N LEU A 88 15.00 -7.28 -12.64
CA LEU A 88 16.08 -8.24 -12.39
C LEU A 88 16.04 -9.32 -13.46
N ARG A 89 17.17 -9.62 -14.11
CA ARG A 89 17.27 -10.76 -15.05
C ARG A 89 17.98 -11.93 -14.39
N VAL A 90 17.35 -13.10 -14.39
CA VAL A 90 17.89 -14.33 -13.79
C VAL A 90 17.60 -15.55 -14.65
N LYS A 91 18.36 -16.63 -14.45
CA LYS A 91 18.09 -17.90 -15.13
C LYS A 91 16.86 -18.58 -14.53
N ARG A 92 16.18 -19.39 -15.34
CA ARG A 92 15.11 -20.27 -14.85
C ARG A 92 15.60 -21.17 -13.73
N GLY A 93 14.80 -21.30 -12.67
CA GLY A 93 15.11 -22.05 -11.46
C GLY A 93 16.13 -21.38 -10.53
N GLU A 94 16.63 -20.18 -10.87
CA GLU A 94 17.55 -19.45 -10.00
C GLU A 94 16.85 -19.04 -8.70
N ARG A 95 17.57 -19.18 -7.58
CA ARG A 95 17.08 -18.71 -6.29
C ARG A 95 17.39 -17.23 -6.13
N VAL A 96 16.36 -16.42 -5.94
CA VAL A 96 16.49 -14.98 -5.66
C VAL A 96 16.27 -14.69 -4.18
N LYS A 97 16.77 -13.54 -3.74
CA LYS A 97 16.62 -13.03 -2.38
C LYS A 97 15.93 -11.67 -2.42
N VAL A 98 14.75 -11.62 -1.84
CA VAL A 98 14.02 -10.40 -1.52
C VAL A 98 14.51 -9.87 -0.19
N LYS A 99 14.81 -8.58 -0.12
CA LYS A 99 15.11 -7.86 1.13
C LYS A 99 14.16 -6.68 1.25
N ILE A 100 13.47 -6.62 2.39
CA ILE A 100 12.59 -5.52 2.78
C ILE A 100 13.17 -4.92 4.04
N ARG A 101 13.44 -3.62 4.06
CA ARG A 101 13.78 -2.89 5.28
C ARG A 101 12.87 -1.66 5.38
N VAL A 102 12.10 -1.61 6.45
CA VAL A 102 11.08 -0.59 6.67
C VAL A 102 11.35 0.12 7.99
N HIS A 103 10.96 1.39 8.10
CA HIS A 103 10.94 2.14 9.35
C HIS A 103 9.51 2.52 9.69
N ASP A 104 9.04 2.00 10.82
CA ASP A 104 7.80 2.40 11.47
C ASP A 104 8.17 3.50 12.50
N PRO A 105 7.77 4.76 12.25
CA PRO A 105 8.22 5.88 13.06
C PRO A 105 7.62 5.86 14.47
N VAL A 106 8.40 6.31 15.45
CA VAL A 106 7.91 6.51 16.82
C VAL A 106 7.23 7.87 16.90
N GLY A 107 5.96 7.91 17.29
CA GLY A 107 5.31 9.16 17.64
C GLY A 107 3.88 9.23 17.13
N THR A 108 3.38 10.46 17.05
CA THR A 108 2.07 10.75 16.48
C THR A 108 2.17 11.05 14.98
N ASN A 109 1.15 10.68 14.23
CA ASN A 109 0.92 11.17 12.87
C ASN A 109 0.12 12.48 12.89
N HIS A 110 -0.46 12.86 11.75
CA HIS A 110 -1.27 14.07 11.60
C HIS A 110 -2.72 13.95 12.08
N CYS A 111 -3.17 12.79 12.58
CA CYS A 111 -4.51 12.62 13.12
C CYS A 111 -4.69 13.49 14.37
N PRO A 112 -5.69 14.39 14.41
CA PRO A 112 -5.93 15.25 15.57
C PRO A 112 -6.75 14.54 16.66
N LEU A 113 -7.37 13.41 16.34
CA LEU A 113 -8.31 12.72 17.23
C LEU A 113 -7.54 11.99 18.34
N ASP A 114 -7.88 12.31 19.59
CA ASP A 114 -7.34 11.64 20.78
C ASP A 114 -8.27 10.50 21.23
N MET A 115 -8.23 9.41 20.48
CA MET A 115 -9.02 8.19 20.72
C MET A 115 -8.24 6.94 20.30
N ASP A 116 -8.69 5.77 20.77
CA ASP A 116 -8.20 4.49 20.27
C ASP A 116 -8.78 4.23 18.87
N ASN A 117 -8.08 3.41 18.08
CA ASN A 117 -8.46 3.01 16.73
C ASN A 117 -9.71 2.10 16.80
N PRO A 118 -10.88 2.54 16.30
CA PRO A 118 -12.13 1.79 16.43
C PRO A 118 -12.09 0.42 15.74
N SER A 119 -11.42 0.31 14.59
CA SER A 119 -11.25 -0.96 13.86
C SER A 119 -10.54 -2.01 14.71
N LEU A 120 -9.48 -1.59 15.39
CA LEU A 120 -8.67 -2.47 16.25
C LEU A 120 -9.35 -2.77 17.60
N GLU A 121 -10.21 -1.87 18.10
CA GLU A 121 -11.01 -2.13 19.30
C GLU A 121 -11.98 -3.30 19.11
N GLN A 122 -12.50 -3.53 17.89
CA GLN A 122 -13.36 -4.68 17.57
C GLN A 122 -12.71 -6.04 17.92
N ILE A 123 -11.38 -6.10 17.90
CA ILE A 123 -10.59 -7.29 18.24
C ILE A 123 -9.83 -7.14 19.57
N GLY A 124 -10.24 -6.17 20.40
CA GLY A 124 -9.70 -5.94 21.75
C GLY A 124 -8.29 -5.35 21.78
N ARG A 125 -7.86 -4.66 20.72
CA ARG A 125 -6.55 -3.96 20.67
C ARG A 125 -6.73 -2.46 20.89
N GLN A 126 -6.14 -1.96 21.98
CA GLN A 126 -6.11 -0.53 22.31
C GLN A 126 -4.85 0.11 21.71
N VAL A 127 -4.99 0.69 20.52
CA VAL A 127 -3.92 1.42 19.82
C VAL A 127 -4.44 2.83 19.53
N PRO A 128 -3.77 3.90 19.99
CA PRO A 128 -4.21 5.26 19.70
C PRO A 128 -4.25 5.50 18.18
N LEU A 129 -5.34 6.08 17.69
CA LEU A 129 -5.58 6.37 16.29
C LEU A 129 -4.47 7.25 15.70
N ASN A 130 -4.00 8.22 16.49
CA ASN A 130 -2.91 9.12 16.11
C ASN A 130 -1.50 8.54 16.28
N ARG A 131 -1.34 7.30 16.75
CA ARG A 131 -0.04 6.61 16.89
C ARG A 131 -0.12 5.22 16.25
N PRO A 132 -0.35 5.14 14.93
CA PRO A 132 -0.52 3.86 14.27
C PRO A 132 0.76 3.02 14.36
N VAL A 133 0.59 1.71 14.22
CA VAL A 133 1.67 0.74 14.24
C VAL A 133 1.48 -0.21 13.07
N LEU A 134 2.52 -0.40 12.27
CA LEU A 134 2.53 -1.35 11.16
C LEU A 134 2.30 -2.78 11.70
N ASP A 135 1.23 -3.45 11.32
CA ASP A 135 0.96 -4.84 11.77
C ASP A 135 1.82 -5.84 10.99
N HIS A 136 1.77 -5.79 9.66
CA HIS A 136 2.52 -6.67 8.77
C HIS A 136 2.80 -6.05 7.39
N ILE A 137 3.65 -6.72 6.62
CA ILE A 137 3.88 -6.45 5.20
C ILE A 137 3.61 -7.71 4.41
N ASP A 138 2.82 -7.62 3.35
CA ASP A 138 2.67 -8.69 2.37
C ASP A 138 3.59 -8.45 1.18
N LEU A 139 4.31 -9.50 0.79
CA LEU A 139 4.93 -9.62 -0.52
C LEU A 139 3.91 -10.23 -1.48
N ILE A 140 3.44 -9.44 -2.43
CA ILE A 140 2.55 -9.88 -3.50
C ILE A 140 3.40 -10.26 -4.71
N ALA A 141 3.12 -11.41 -5.28
CA ALA A 141 3.73 -11.89 -6.52
C ALA A 141 2.66 -12.17 -7.56
N GLY A 142 2.99 -12.00 -8.84
CA GLY A 142 2.16 -12.44 -9.95
C GLY A 142 3.01 -12.63 -11.19
N ASP A 143 2.56 -13.51 -12.08
CA ASP A 143 3.23 -13.82 -13.34
C ASP A 143 3.07 -12.66 -14.32
N VAL A 144 4.12 -12.48 -15.14
CA VAL A 144 4.10 -11.64 -16.31
C VAL A 144 3.90 -12.55 -17.52
N THR A 145 2.74 -12.43 -18.15
CA THR A 145 2.33 -13.24 -19.32
C THR A 145 2.54 -12.50 -20.64
N GLY A 146 2.85 -11.20 -20.58
CA GLY A 146 3.10 -10.35 -21.75
C GLY A 146 1.84 -9.60 -22.22
N TYR A 147 2.01 -8.77 -23.24
CA TYR A 147 0.95 -7.92 -23.76
C TYR A 147 -0.26 -8.71 -24.24
N VAL A 148 -1.44 -8.25 -23.84
CA VAL A 148 -2.72 -8.77 -24.32
C VAL A 148 -3.26 -7.80 -25.38
N GLU A 149 -3.53 -8.30 -26.58
CA GLU A 149 -4.08 -7.49 -27.66
C GLU A 149 -5.54 -7.11 -27.35
N PRO A 150 -5.96 -5.86 -27.62
CA PRO A 150 -7.34 -5.46 -27.48
C PRO A 150 -8.24 -6.21 -28.48
N PRO A 151 -9.51 -6.46 -28.12
CA PRO A 151 -10.47 -7.02 -29.07
C PRO A 151 -10.74 -6.02 -30.20
N GLU A 152 -11.15 -6.50 -31.38
CA GLU A 152 -11.51 -5.63 -32.50
C GLU A 152 -12.67 -4.68 -32.16
N ASN A 153 -13.58 -5.12 -31.26
CA ASN A 153 -14.68 -4.32 -30.73
C ASN A 153 -14.61 -4.26 -29.20
N PHE A 154 -14.35 -3.09 -28.63
CA PHE A 154 -14.33 -2.90 -27.17
C PHE A 154 -15.70 -3.15 -26.51
N GLU A 155 -16.81 -2.99 -27.24
CA GLU A 155 -18.15 -3.32 -26.73
C GLU A 155 -18.36 -4.82 -26.51
N SER A 156 -17.41 -5.68 -26.93
CA SER A 156 -17.44 -7.11 -26.63
C SER A 156 -16.96 -7.43 -25.22
N CYS A 157 -16.26 -6.51 -24.55
CA CYS A 157 -16.00 -6.65 -23.12
C CYS A 157 -17.33 -6.54 -22.36
N PRO A 158 -17.65 -7.48 -21.46
CA PRO A 158 -18.81 -7.33 -20.60
C PRO A 158 -18.68 -6.05 -19.76
N ASP A 159 -19.83 -5.45 -19.46
CA ASP A 159 -19.90 -4.26 -18.63
C ASP A 159 -19.39 -4.58 -17.22
N ALA A 160 -18.40 -3.81 -16.74
CA ALA A 160 -17.87 -3.96 -15.40
C ALA A 160 -18.97 -3.78 -14.33
N ASP A 161 -20.02 -2.99 -14.63
CA ASP A 161 -21.12 -2.72 -13.70
C ASP A 161 -22.09 -3.90 -13.53
N THR A 162 -22.13 -4.86 -14.48
CA THR A 162 -23.04 -6.03 -14.38
C THR A 162 -22.44 -7.19 -13.60
N ARG A 163 -21.18 -7.10 -13.15
CA ARG A 163 -20.47 -8.12 -12.35
C ARG A 163 -20.34 -9.50 -13.02
N GLU A 164 -20.56 -9.62 -14.33
CA GLU A 164 -20.10 -10.78 -15.10
C GLU A 164 -18.58 -10.67 -15.30
N LEU A 165 -17.85 -10.90 -14.21
CA LEU A 165 -16.38 -10.90 -14.15
C LEU A 165 -15.74 -12.10 -14.88
N ASP A 166 -16.56 -13.04 -15.34
CA ASP A 166 -16.13 -14.23 -16.06
C ASP A 166 -16.26 -13.97 -17.57
N THR A 167 -15.18 -13.45 -18.15
CA THR A 167 -15.05 -13.24 -19.59
C THR A 167 -13.91 -14.08 -20.15
N ASP A 168 -14.20 -14.79 -21.24
CA ASP A 168 -13.19 -15.52 -22.01
C ASP A 168 -12.27 -14.58 -22.82
N ILE A 169 -12.56 -13.27 -22.83
CA ILE A 169 -11.74 -12.28 -23.53
C ILE A 169 -10.64 -11.81 -22.59
N ASP A 170 -9.42 -12.31 -22.79
CA ASP A 170 -8.27 -12.03 -21.93
C ASP A 170 -8.03 -10.53 -21.68
N TYR A 171 -8.31 -9.66 -22.68
CA TYR A 171 -8.15 -8.22 -22.54
C TYR A 171 -9.11 -7.59 -21.52
N CYS A 172 -10.30 -8.19 -21.38
CA CYS A 172 -11.37 -7.70 -20.52
C CYS A 172 -11.25 -8.25 -19.08
N LYS A 173 -10.28 -9.12 -18.81
CA LYS A 173 -10.01 -9.62 -17.44
C LYS A 173 -9.42 -8.50 -16.59
N GLU A 174 -10.14 -8.14 -15.53
CA GLU A 174 -9.71 -7.09 -14.60
C GLU A 174 -8.63 -7.55 -13.61
N THR A 175 -8.44 -8.87 -13.50
CA THR A 175 -7.51 -9.49 -12.56
C THR A 175 -6.43 -10.28 -13.27
N ASN A 176 -5.28 -10.42 -12.61
CA ASN A 176 -4.28 -11.40 -12.98
C ASN A 176 -4.38 -12.58 -12.00
N GLU A 177 -4.90 -13.71 -12.47
CA GLU A 177 -5.20 -14.92 -11.67
C GLU A 177 -3.98 -15.49 -10.93
N SER A 178 -2.77 -15.24 -11.43
CA SER A 178 -1.53 -15.66 -10.76
C SER A 178 -1.17 -14.79 -9.55
N THR A 179 -1.84 -13.64 -9.36
CA THR A 179 -1.54 -12.70 -8.29
C THR A 179 -1.93 -13.27 -6.94
N HIS A 180 -0.98 -13.38 -6.03
CA HIS A 180 -1.21 -13.88 -4.67
C HIS A 180 -0.25 -13.25 -3.66
N VAL A 181 -0.59 -13.36 -2.38
CA VAL A 181 0.35 -13.08 -1.29
C VAL A 181 1.36 -14.22 -1.21
N ALA A 182 2.59 -13.96 -1.63
CA ALA A 182 3.68 -14.94 -1.62
C ALA A 182 4.29 -15.14 -0.23
N ALA A 183 4.26 -14.10 0.61
CA ALA A 183 4.67 -14.17 2.01
C ALA A 183 4.11 -12.97 2.80
N THR A 184 3.73 -13.21 4.06
CA THR A 184 3.37 -12.17 5.03
C THR A 184 4.47 -12.07 6.09
N PHE A 185 4.91 -10.83 6.36
CA PHE A 185 5.93 -10.51 7.33
C PHE A 185 5.32 -9.72 8.48
N GLU A 186 4.92 -10.43 9.52
CA GLU A 186 4.45 -9.84 10.77
C GLU A 186 5.54 -8.96 11.41
N ARG A 187 5.15 -7.83 11.99
CA ARG A 187 6.05 -6.90 12.72
C ARG A 187 6.90 -7.61 13.77
N PHE A 188 6.35 -8.64 14.41
CA PHE A 188 7.04 -9.43 15.42
C PHE A 188 6.87 -10.91 15.15
N SER A 189 7.95 -11.62 14.87
CA SER A 189 8.00 -13.06 15.14
C SER A 189 8.09 -13.27 16.68
N GLY A 190 6.94 -13.19 17.36
CA GLY A 190 6.81 -13.35 18.82
C GLY A 190 6.03 -12.22 19.50
N PRO A 191 5.78 -12.30 20.83
CA PRO A 191 4.99 -11.29 21.55
C PRO A 191 5.61 -9.88 21.48
N PHE A 192 4.77 -8.87 21.23
CA PHE A 192 5.13 -7.46 21.13
C PHE A 192 6.04 -7.01 22.28
N ASN A 193 7.27 -6.57 21.96
CA ASN A 193 8.20 -6.03 22.95
C ASN A 193 8.64 -4.61 22.56
N ARG A 194 7.97 -3.61 23.15
CA ARG A 194 8.24 -2.18 22.95
C ARG A 194 9.69 -1.78 23.24
N SER A 195 10.35 -2.44 24.19
CA SER A 195 11.75 -2.16 24.55
C SER A 195 12.74 -2.69 23.51
N ALA A 196 12.45 -3.83 22.88
CA ALA A 196 13.25 -4.36 21.77
C ALA A 196 13.08 -3.52 20.50
N TRP A 197 11.86 -3.03 20.25
CA TRP A 197 11.56 -2.11 19.14
C TRP A 197 12.26 -0.75 19.30
N ALA A 198 12.20 -0.14 20.48
CA ALA A 198 12.87 1.14 20.75
C ALA A 198 14.40 1.06 20.54
N LYS A 199 15.01 -0.10 20.82
CA LYS A 199 16.44 -0.37 20.57
C LYS A 199 16.80 -0.49 19.09
N ARG A 200 15.84 -0.82 18.23
CA ARG A 200 16.03 -0.88 16.76
C ARG A 200 15.69 0.44 16.07
N HIS A 201 15.34 1.47 16.84
CA HIS A 201 14.90 2.77 16.33
C HIS A 201 13.85 2.62 15.23
N GLY A 202 12.78 1.85 15.47
CA GLY A 202 11.67 1.71 14.52
C GLY A 202 11.93 0.82 13.29
N TYR A 203 13.16 0.36 13.06
CA TYR A 203 13.48 -0.43 11.86
C TYR A 203 13.14 -1.92 11.98
N LEU A 204 12.51 -2.44 10.93
CA LEU A 204 12.27 -3.87 10.71
C LEU A 204 12.99 -4.31 9.43
N THR A 205 13.46 -5.56 9.38
CA THR A 205 14.14 -6.11 8.20
C THR A 205 13.74 -7.55 7.99
N TYR A 206 13.27 -7.84 6.78
CA TYR A 206 12.82 -9.15 6.34
C TYR A 206 13.62 -9.63 5.14
N VAL A 207 13.80 -10.93 5.07
CA VAL A 207 14.47 -11.61 3.96
C VAL A 207 13.62 -12.81 3.56
N TYR A 208 13.34 -12.90 2.27
CA TYR A 208 12.59 -14.02 1.69
C TYR A 208 13.32 -14.53 0.45
N SER A 209 13.29 -15.83 0.23
CA SER A 209 13.97 -16.46 -0.90
C SER A 209 13.10 -17.52 -1.53
N PHE A 210 13.01 -17.48 -2.84
CA PHE A 210 12.22 -18.41 -3.65
C PHE A 210 12.95 -18.67 -4.98
N ARG A 211 12.51 -19.67 -5.73
CA ARG A 211 13.03 -19.97 -7.08
C ARG A 211 12.14 -19.32 -8.13
N VAL A 212 12.76 -18.68 -9.11
CA VAL A 212 12.05 -18.02 -10.22
C VAL A 212 11.90 -19.00 -11.36
N GLU A 213 10.67 -19.31 -11.75
CA GLU A 213 10.38 -20.26 -12.84
C GLU A 213 9.86 -19.56 -14.10
N GLN A 214 9.19 -18.42 -13.98
CA GLN A 214 8.72 -17.60 -15.09
C GLN A 214 8.92 -16.10 -14.80
N ASP A 215 8.69 -15.28 -15.83
CA ASP A 215 8.64 -13.83 -15.69
C ASP A 215 7.57 -13.45 -14.68
N MET A 216 7.88 -12.51 -13.78
CA MET A 216 6.98 -12.16 -12.69
C MET A 216 7.22 -10.73 -12.20
N TYR A 217 6.27 -10.20 -11.45
CA TYR A 217 6.45 -8.99 -10.66
C TYR A 217 6.31 -9.29 -9.17
N LEU A 218 6.97 -8.45 -8.37
CA LEU A 218 6.84 -8.42 -6.93
C LEU A 218 6.45 -7.02 -6.48
N ARG A 219 5.46 -6.87 -5.62
CA ARG A 219 5.11 -5.59 -4.97
C ARG A 219 4.83 -5.81 -3.50
N LEU A 220 4.86 -4.73 -2.72
CA LEU A 220 4.51 -4.76 -1.30
C LEU A 220 3.19 -4.04 -1.08
N ARG A 221 2.39 -4.59 -0.16
CA ARG A 221 1.42 -3.81 0.61
C ARG A 221 1.73 -4.00 2.10
N GLY A 222 1.37 -3.05 2.95
CA GLY A 222 1.37 -3.27 4.38
C GLY A 222 0.37 -2.35 5.06
N THR A 223 -0.07 -2.75 6.25
CA THR A 223 -1.19 -2.14 6.95
C THR A 223 -1.00 -2.15 8.46
N ASN A 224 -1.73 -1.30 9.18
CA ASN A 224 -1.90 -1.37 10.63
C ASN A 224 -2.96 -2.39 11.08
N LEU A 225 -3.75 -2.94 10.15
CA LEU A 225 -4.82 -3.89 10.45
C LEU A 225 -4.35 -5.34 10.27
N PRO A 226 -4.53 -6.22 11.27
CA PRO A 226 -4.31 -7.66 11.07
C PRO A 226 -5.37 -8.26 10.15
N ALA A 227 -5.19 -9.53 9.76
CA ALA A 227 -6.26 -10.29 9.12
C ALA A 227 -7.45 -10.53 10.07
N ASN A 228 -8.65 -10.73 9.50
CA ASN A 228 -9.92 -10.93 10.21
C ASN A 228 -10.35 -9.76 11.11
N VAL A 229 -10.01 -8.52 10.78
CA VAL A 229 -10.64 -7.36 11.43
C VAL A 229 -12.05 -7.24 10.86
N PRO A 230 -13.12 -7.37 11.67
CA PRO A 230 -14.47 -7.38 11.13
C PRO A 230 -14.74 -6.13 10.29
N LYS A 231 -15.27 -6.35 9.07
CA LYS A 231 -15.63 -5.30 8.09
C LYS A 231 -14.47 -4.56 7.43
N GLU A 232 -13.25 -4.76 7.89
CA GLU A 232 -12.06 -4.08 7.38
C GLU A 232 -11.17 -5.04 6.58
N THR A 233 -10.91 -6.25 7.11
CA THR A 233 -10.05 -7.24 6.44
C THR A 233 -10.65 -8.66 6.45
N ASP A 234 -10.41 -9.41 5.37
CA ASP A 234 -10.81 -10.82 5.27
C ASP A 234 -9.84 -11.77 6.02
N ALA A 235 -10.05 -13.08 5.87
CA ALA A 235 -9.25 -14.09 6.57
C ALA A 235 -7.80 -14.15 6.11
N GLU A 236 -7.54 -13.71 4.88
CA GLU A 236 -6.25 -13.62 4.23
C GLU A 236 -5.60 -12.23 4.41
N GLY A 237 -6.28 -11.30 5.08
CA GLY A 237 -5.81 -9.93 5.31
C GLY A 237 -5.98 -9.00 4.12
N ASN A 238 -6.82 -9.34 3.14
CA ASN A 238 -7.19 -8.41 2.07
C ASN A 238 -8.16 -7.37 2.60
N PRO A 239 -8.09 -6.11 2.12
CA PRO A 239 -9.06 -5.08 2.47
C PRO A 239 -10.45 -5.46 1.98
N LEU A 240 -11.45 -5.20 2.80
CA LEU A 240 -12.86 -5.25 2.46
C LEU A 240 -13.32 -3.89 1.92
N ALA A 241 -14.55 -3.80 1.43
CA ALA A 241 -15.08 -2.55 0.91
C ALA A 241 -15.42 -1.58 2.05
N ASP A 242 -14.94 -0.33 1.98
CA ASP A 242 -15.11 0.74 2.98
C ASP A 242 -16.55 0.90 3.47
N SER A 243 -17.52 0.81 2.55
CA SER A 243 -18.97 0.84 2.86
C SER A 243 -19.43 -0.15 3.94
N GLN A 244 -18.68 -1.23 4.16
CA GLN A 244 -18.97 -2.21 5.21
C GLN A 244 -18.54 -1.74 6.59
N ALA A 245 -17.43 -0.98 6.67
CA ALA A 245 -16.85 -0.45 7.90
C ALA A 245 -17.56 0.85 8.31
N SER A 246 -17.70 1.79 7.38
CA SER A 246 -18.35 3.11 7.54
C SER A 246 -19.63 3.05 8.39
N ALA A 247 -20.64 2.30 7.92
CA ALA A 247 -21.95 2.20 8.58
C ALA A 247 -21.94 1.40 9.91
N ALA A 248 -20.93 0.57 10.15
CA ALA A 248 -20.89 -0.35 11.29
C ALA A 248 -20.05 0.18 12.46
N ILE A 249 -19.06 1.02 12.17
CA ILE A 249 -18.02 1.45 13.12
C ILE A 249 -18.08 2.97 13.29
N TYR A 250 -18.07 3.72 12.19
CA TYR A 250 -17.79 5.16 12.22
C TYR A 250 -19.05 6.02 12.36
N ASP A 251 -20.17 5.63 11.75
CA ASP A 251 -21.49 6.29 11.94
C ASP A 251 -21.96 6.33 13.42
N ALA A 252 -21.35 5.51 14.28
CA ALA A 252 -21.68 5.41 15.69
C ALA A 252 -20.76 6.25 16.60
N LEU A 253 -19.76 6.94 16.04
CA LEU A 253 -18.82 7.75 16.81
C LEU A 253 -19.50 8.96 17.47
N PRO A 254 -18.97 9.43 18.62
CA PRO A 254 -19.49 10.62 19.28
C PRO A 254 -19.27 11.86 18.41
N ASP A 255 -20.05 12.91 18.66
CA ASP A 255 -19.92 14.18 17.93
C ASP A 255 -18.47 14.73 17.96
N LEU A 256 -17.85 14.77 16.79
CA LEU A 256 -16.48 15.24 16.56
C LEU A 256 -16.42 16.72 16.12
N THR A 257 -17.53 17.47 16.16
CA THR A 257 -17.61 18.87 15.71
C THR A 257 -16.57 19.80 16.35
N ASN A 258 -16.11 19.48 17.56
CA ASN A 258 -15.08 20.25 18.28
C ASN A 258 -13.72 20.28 17.56
N TYR A 259 -13.48 19.41 16.58
CA TYR A 259 -12.27 19.39 15.76
C TYR A 259 -12.34 20.29 14.51
N LEU A 260 -13.49 20.89 14.22
CA LEU A 260 -13.65 21.85 13.13
C LEU A 260 -12.99 23.21 13.48
N LEU A 261 -12.63 23.98 12.44
CA LEU A 261 -12.12 25.34 12.65
C LEU A 261 -13.22 26.26 13.24
N PRO A 262 -12.84 27.29 14.03
CA PRO A 262 -13.79 28.21 14.62
C PRO A 262 -14.73 28.85 13.59
N GLY A 263 -16.03 28.84 13.91
CA GLY A 263 -17.07 29.42 13.06
C GLY A 263 -17.61 28.50 11.96
N GLN A 264 -17.14 27.24 11.90
CA GLN A 264 -17.73 26.23 11.03
C GLN A 264 -18.89 25.51 11.75
N THR A 265 -19.97 25.27 11.02
CA THR A 265 -21.06 24.35 11.41
C THR A 265 -21.12 23.27 10.34
N PRO A 266 -21.01 21.98 10.69
CA PRO A 266 -20.99 20.94 9.68
C PRO A 266 -22.32 20.85 8.95
N GLU A 267 -22.26 20.59 7.65
CA GLU A 267 -23.44 20.26 6.85
C GLU A 267 -23.98 18.85 7.17
N SER A 268 -23.10 17.95 7.62
CA SER A 268 -23.44 16.61 8.15
C SER A 268 -22.32 16.13 9.08
N THR A 269 -22.64 15.22 10.01
CA THR A 269 -21.63 14.57 10.87
C THR A 269 -20.77 13.54 10.13
N SER A 270 -21.24 12.99 9.00
CA SER A 270 -20.51 11.94 8.25
C SER A 270 -19.11 12.35 7.82
N LYS A 271 -18.90 13.64 7.50
CA LYS A 271 -17.60 14.17 7.06
C LYS A 271 -16.51 14.10 8.15
N LEU A 272 -16.90 13.98 9.42
CA LEU A 272 -15.96 13.85 10.53
C LEU A 272 -15.67 12.38 10.88
N ASP A 273 -16.64 11.51 10.65
CA ASP A 273 -16.49 10.06 10.79
C ASP A 273 -15.53 9.51 9.72
N GLU A 274 -15.54 10.10 8.51
CA GLU A 274 -14.57 9.85 7.43
C GLU A 274 -13.10 10.10 7.84
N VAL A 275 -12.84 11.05 8.75
CA VAL A 275 -11.47 11.32 9.25
C VAL A 275 -11.02 10.19 10.17
N ALA A 276 -11.91 9.70 11.02
CA ALA A 276 -11.61 8.58 11.89
C ALA A 276 -11.39 7.30 11.08
N GLU A 277 -12.22 7.07 10.06
CA GLU A 277 -12.10 5.97 9.10
C GLU A 277 -10.75 5.98 8.40
N ALA A 278 -10.39 7.10 7.77
CA ALA A 278 -9.11 7.24 7.08
C ALA A 278 -7.91 6.94 7.99
N TYR A 279 -7.87 7.48 9.22
CA TYR A 279 -6.73 7.21 10.11
C TYR A 279 -6.76 5.84 10.79
N ALA A 280 -7.89 5.12 10.71
CA ALA A 280 -8.05 3.82 11.33
C ALA A 280 -7.63 2.68 10.41
N ASP A 281 -7.84 2.83 9.10
CA ASP A 281 -7.41 1.89 8.07
C ASP A 281 -6.28 2.47 7.20
N LEU A 282 -5.04 2.18 7.58
CA LEU A 282 -3.85 2.75 6.93
C LEU A 282 -3.13 1.71 6.09
N TRP A 283 -2.80 2.08 4.86
CA TRP A 283 -2.00 1.26 3.98
C TRP A 283 -0.75 1.97 3.45
N PHE A 284 0.24 1.17 3.04
CA PHE A 284 1.28 1.61 2.14
C PHE A 284 1.42 0.62 1.00
N TYR A 285 1.82 1.10 -0.18
CA TYR A 285 2.04 0.27 -1.36
C TYR A 285 3.33 0.65 -2.05
N SER A 286 4.10 -0.37 -2.45
CA SER A 286 5.29 -0.18 -3.27
C SER A 286 4.98 -0.32 -4.76
N ASN A 287 5.70 0.42 -5.60
CA ASN A 287 5.79 0.05 -7.02
C ASN A 287 6.50 -1.30 -7.19
N PRO A 288 6.27 -2.01 -8.32
CA PRO A 288 6.73 -3.37 -8.49
C PRO A 288 8.23 -3.45 -8.77
N ILE A 289 8.82 -4.61 -8.50
CA ILE A 289 10.10 -5.05 -9.05
C ILE A 289 9.77 -6.17 -10.04
N PHE A 290 10.22 -6.03 -11.28
CA PHE A 290 10.05 -7.09 -12.28
C PHE A 290 11.21 -8.08 -12.21
N ILE A 291 10.93 -9.32 -12.57
CA ILE A 291 11.93 -10.36 -12.75
C ILE A 291 11.71 -10.99 -14.12
N ASP A 292 12.70 -10.90 -15.01
CA ASP A 292 12.70 -11.60 -16.29
C ASP A 292 13.51 -12.89 -16.15
N VAL A 293 12.95 -13.99 -16.63
CA VAL A 293 13.62 -15.26 -16.82
C VAL A 293 14.30 -15.25 -18.19
N ILE A 294 15.63 -15.18 -18.17
CA ILE A 294 16.43 -15.32 -19.39
C ILE A 294 16.70 -16.79 -19.66
N ASN A 295 16.54 -17.19 -20.93
CA ASN A 295 17.04 -18.46 -21.43
C ASN A 295 18.55 -18.32 -21.68
N ASP A 296 19.30 -19.37 -21.35
CA ASP A 296 20.74 -19.46 -21.64
C ASP A 296 21.05 -19.48 -23.14
#